data_AF-A0A1M3JXG0-F1
#
_entry.id   AF-A0A1M3JXG0-F1
#
_cell.length_a   1.000
_cell.length_b   1.000
_cell.length_c   1.000
_cell.angle_alpha   90.00
_cell.angle_beta   90.00
_cell.angle_gamma   90.00
#
_symmetry.space_group_name_H-M   'P 1'
#
loop_
_entity.id
_entity.type
_entity.pdbx_description
1 polymer ?
#
loop_
_entity_poly.entity_id
_entity_poly.type
_entity_poly.pdbx_seq_one_letter_code
_entity_poly.pdbx_strand_id
1 'polypeptide(L)'
;MPSQYKHINKKLLLGDWLALLLVTLIGFFNHNQQFLLVRYLATALPLCLTWLLSAPWFGLLAQSSTGMSTVWWRVILAISLSTPLALLIRAILLGSSIEVSFSLVMIATSALAIILWRLLWRKVFKQF
;
A
#
# COMPACT_ATOMS: atom_id res chain seq x y z
N MET A 1 24.43 0.00 0.80
CA MET A 1 23.34 -1.00 0.86
C MET A 1 23.79 -2.29 0.17
N PRO A 2 23.55 -3.48 0.72
CA PRO A 2 23.94 -4.76 0.11
C PRO A 2 23.33 -4.96 -1.28
N SER A 3 24.06 -5.58 -2.23
CA SER A 3 23.66 -5.72 -3.64
C SER A 3 22.36 -6.52 -3.88
N GLN A 4 21.92 -7.30 -2.89
CA GLN A 4 20.72 -8.15 -2.93
C GLN A 4 19.38 -7.39 -2.98
N TYR A 5 19.38 -6.06 -2.79
CA TYR A 5 18.17 -5.21 -2.88
C TYR A 5 17.90 -4.68 -4.29
N LYS A 6 18.73 -5.00 -5.28
CA LYS A 6 18.70 -4.34 -6.59
C LYS A 6 17.54 -4.70 -7.51
N HIS A 7 16.78 -5.76 -7.23
CA HIS A 7 15.73 -6.22 -8.15
C HIS A 7 14.34 -6.13 -7.53
N ILE A 8 13.52 -5.22 -8.07
CA ILE A 8 12.09 -5.14 -7.79
C ILE A 8 11.41 -6.40 -8.34
N ASN A 9 10.78 -7.16 -7.46
CA ASN A 9 9.90 -8.26 -7.84
C ASN A 9 8.59 -7.69 -8.38
N LYS A 10 8.48 -7.60 -9.71
CA LYS A 10 7.31 -7.04 -10.41
C LYS A 10 6.01 -7.76 -10.07
N LYS A 11 6.05 -9.09 -9.86
CA LYS A 11 4.85 -9.87 -9.52
C LYS A 11 4.35 -9.56 -8.12
N LEU A 12 5.27 -9.40 -7.16
CA LEU A 12 4.94 -8.99 -5.80
C LEU A 12 4.34 -7.58 -5.80
N LEU A 13 4.99 -6.63 -6.49
CA LEU A 13 4.50 -5.26 -6.65
C LEU A 13 3.09 -5.21 -7.25
N LEU A 14 2.82 -5.97 -8.30
CA LEU A 14 1.49 -6.03 -8.90
C LEU A 14 0.45 -6.53 -7.89
N GLY A 15 0.80 -7.55 -7.11
CA GLY A 15 -0.02 -8.04 -6.02
C GLY A 15 -0.31 -6.99 -4.94
N ASP A 16 0.70 -6.19 -4.59
CA ASP A 16 0.55 -5.09 -3.62
C ASP A 16 -0.45 -4.06 -4.14
N TRP A 17 -0.30 -3.66 -5.39
CA TRP A 17 -1.21 -2.72 -6.02
C TRP A 17 -2.62 -3.28 -6.07
N LEU A 18 -2.82 -4.56 -6.39
CA LEU A 18 -4.15 -5.18 -6.32
C LEU A 18 -4.73 -5.14 -4.89
N ALA A 19 -3.93 -5.43 -3.86
CA ALA A 19 -4.39 -5.35 -2.47
C ALA A 19 -4.76 -3.91 -2.07
N LEU A 20 -3.96 -2.91 -2.47
CA LEU A 20 -4.22 -1.49 -2.21
C LEU A 20 -5.44 -0.97 -2.98
N LEU A 21 -5.61 -1.38 -4.23
CA LEU A 21 -6.79 -1.07 -5.05
C LEU A 21 -8.06 -1.64 -4.41
N LEU A 22 -8.00 -2.89 -3.95
CA LEU A 22 -9.14 -3.57 -3.31
C LEU A 22 -9.51 -2.94 -1.97
N VAL A 23 -8.55 -2.69 -1.08
CA VAL A 23 -8.86 -2.07 0.23
C VAL A 23 -9.39 -0.65 0.05
N THR A 24 -8.87 0.10 -0.92
CA THR A 24 -9.40 1.43 -1.24
C THR A 24 -10.83 1.35 -1.78
N LEU A 25 -11.13 0.33 -2.59
CA LEU A 25 -12.46 0.12 -3.15
C LEU A 25 -13.47 -0.26 -2.05
N ILE A 26 -13.09 -1.16 -1.14
CA ILE A 26 -13.89 -1.53 0.03
C ILE A 26 -14.16 -0.30 0.91
N GLY A 27 -13.11 0.49 1.19
CA GLY A 27 -13.25 1.74 1.94
C GLY A 27 -14.20 2.72 1.26
N PHE A 28 -14.16 2.83 -0.07
CA PHE A 28 -15.05 3.68 -0.84
C PHE A 28 -16.52 3.25 -0.69
N PHE A 29 -16.82 1.95 -0.82
CA PHE A 29 -18.18 1.43 -0.65
C PHE A 29 -18.71 1.59 0.78
N ASN A 30 -17.84 1.52 1.80
CA ASN A 30 -18.24 1.71 3.20
C ASN A 30 -18.73 3.13 3.54
N HIS A 31 -18.41 4.13 2.71
CA HIS A 31 -18.84 5.52 2.95
C HIS A 31 -20.25 5.83 2.42
N ASN A 32 -21.01 4.85 1.91
CA ASN A 32 -22.37 5.00 1.36
C ASN A 32 -22.51 6.15 0.34
N GLN A 33 -21.41 6.51 -0.33
CA GLN A 33 -21.42 7.54 -1.37
C GLN A 33 -21.69 6.91 -2.72
N GLN A 34 -22.30 7.67 -3.63
CA GLN A 34 -22.39 7.26 -5.03
C GLN A 34 -20.98 6.95 -5.55
N PHE A 35 -20.81 5.80 -6.19
CA PHE A 35 -19.54 5.41 -6.75
C PHE A 35 -19.11 6.40 -7.83
N LEU A 36 -17.99 7.10 -7.59
CA LEU A 36 -17.39 8.02 -8.54
C LEU A 36 -15.96 7.57 -8.84
N LEU A 37 -15.76 7.06 -10.05
CA LEU A 37 -14.48 6.50 -10.50
C LEU A 37 -13.32 7.47 -10.29
N VAL A 38 -13.51 8.76 -10.59
CA VAL A 38 -12.48 9.80 -10.42
C VAL A 38 -12.04 9.92 -8.96
N ARG A 39 -12.98 9.90 -8.00
CA ARG A 39 -12.65 10.02 -6.57
C ARG A 39 -11.96 8.75 -6.04
N TYR A 40 -12.38 7.58 -6.53
CA TYR A 40 -11.70 6.32 -6.24
C TYR A 40 -10.26 6.34 -6.75
N LEU A 41 -10.05 6.66 -8.03
CA LEU A 41 -8.72 6.69 -8.65
C LEU A 41 -7.80 7.76 -8.05
N ALA A 42 -8.36 8.93 -7.70
CA ALA A 42 -7.63 10.00 -6.99
C ALA A 42 -7.17 9.60 -5.57
N THR A 43 -7.63 8.47 -5.04
CA THR A 43 -7.16 7.90 -3.77
C THR A 43 -6.25 6.71 -4.02
N ALA A 44 -6.67 5.77 -4.88
CA ALA A 44 -5.99 4.49 -5.06
C ALA A 44 -4.68 4.62 -5.85
N LEU A 45 -4.65 5.44 -6.91
CA LEU A 45 -3.44 5.61 -7.74
C LEU A 45 -2.32 6.33 -6.98
N PRO A 46 -2.58 7.44 -6.26
CA PRO A 46 -1.56 8.04 -5.41
C PRO A 46 -1.01 7.08 -4.36
N LEU A 47 -1.86 6.25 -3.73
CA LEU A 47 -1.40 5.25 -2.76
C LEU A 47 -0.50 4.20 -3.41
N CYS A 48 -0.84 3.70 -4.59
CA CYS A 48 0.00 2.75 -5.32
C CYS A 48 1.34 3.37 -5.74
N LEU A 49 1.32 4.62 -6.18
CA LEU A 49 2.51 5.38 -6.58
C LEU A 49 3.43 5.61 -5.39
N THR A 50 2.91 6.11 -4.27
CA THR A 50 3.72 6.38 -3.08
C THR A 50 4.17 5.09 -2.41
N TRP A 51 3.41 4.00 -2.50
CA TRP A 51 3.87 2.67 -2.11
C TRP A 51 5.10 2.24 -2.91
N LEU A 52 5.07 2.39 -4.25
CA LEU A 52 6.21 2.10 -5.11
C LEU A 52 7.44 2.93 -4.72
N LEU A 53 7.26 4.17 -4.28
CA LEU A 53 8.34 5.04 -3.83
C LEU A 53 8.86 4.67 -2.44
N SER A 54 7.99 4.29 -1.49
CA SER A 54 8.38 4.03 -0.09
C SER A 54 8.85 2.59 0.14
N ALA A 55 8.15 1.59 -0.40
CA ALA A 55 8.39 0.17 -0.15
C ALA A 55 9.83 -0.30 -0.43
N PRO A 56 10.54 0.17 -1.49
CA PRO A 56 11.94 -0.19 -1.74
C PRO A 56 12.89 0.16 -0.59
N TRP A 57 12.68 1.29 0.09
CA TRP A 57 13.53 1.75 1.20
C TRP A 57 13.49 0.79 2.40
N PHE A 58 12.41 0.01 2.51
CA PHE A 58 12.22 -1.01 3.54
C PHE A 58 12.51 -2.43 3.03
N GLY A 59 12.98 -2.57 1.78
CA GLY A 59 13.26 -3.86 1.15
C GLY A 59 12.02 -4.71 0.89
N LEU A 60 10.83 -4.11 0.81
CA LEU A 60 9.55 -4.82 0.72
C LEU A 60 9.21 -5.33 -0.68
N LEU A 61 9.98 -4.93 -1.69
CA LEU A 61 9.83 -5.36 -3.08
C LEU A 61 10.95 -6.31 -3.53
N ALA A 62 11.91 -6.65 -2.66
CA ALA A 62 12.99 -7.57 -2.99
C ALA A 62 12.53 -9.04 -2.85
N GLN A 63 13.16 -9.93 -3.61
CA GLN A 63 12.83 -11.36 -3.64
C GLN A 63 13.46 -12.14 -2.46
N SER A 64 14.45 -11.57 -1.76
CA SER A 64 15.09 -12.25 -0.63
C SER A 64 14.11 -12.42 0.52
N SER A 65 14.01 -13.66 0.99
CA SER A 65 13.13 -14.12 2.07
C SER A 65 13.29 -13.22 3.30
N THR A 66 12.40 -12.23 3.42
CA THR A 66 12.25 -11.49 4.68
C THR A 66 11.49 -12.42 5.61
N GLY A 67 12.13 -12.93 6.67
CA GLY A 67 11.46 -13.78 7.66
C GLY A 67 10.19 -13.10 8.20
N MET A 68 9.14 -13.87 8.50
CA MET A 68 7.81 -13.36 8.90
C MET A 68 7.90 -12.36 10.05
N SER A 69 8.83 -12.55 10.99
CA SER A 69 9.03 -11.67 12.15
C SER A 69 9.40 -10.23 11.79
N THR A 70 9.90 -9.97 10.58
CA THR A 70 10.41 -8.64 10.18
C THR A 70 9.54 -7.91 9.16
N VAL A 71 8.52 -8.55 8.59
CA VAL A 71 7.71 -7.93 7.50
C VAL A 71 6.70 -6.92 8.04
N TRP A 72 6.03 -7.21 9.14
CA TRP A 72 4.89 -6.42 9.64
C TRP A 72 5.29 -4.97 9.97
N TRP A 73 6.35 -4.78 10.75
CA TRP A 73 6.80 -3.44 11.13
C TRP A 73 7.32 -2.64 9.93
N ARG A 74 7.98 -3.29 8.97
CA ARG A 74 8.45 -2.65 7.73
C ARG A 74 7.29 -2.19 6.86
N VAL A 75 6.26 -3.02 6.72
CA VAL A 75 5.03 -2.65 6.01
C VAL A 75 4.35 -1.47 6.70
N ILE A 76 4.21 -1.50 8.03
CA ILE A 76 3.61 -0.40 8.79
C ILE A 76 4.38 0.89 8.55
N LEU A 77 5.71 0.90 8.67
CA LEU A 77 6.51 2.10 8.42
C LEU A 77 6.40 2.59 6.97
N ALA A 78 6.45 1.66 6.00
CA ALA A 78 6.32 2.01 4.60
C ALA A 78 4.93 2.63 4.29
N ILE A 79 3.85 2.05 4.78
CA ILE A 79 2.49 2.58 4.61
C ILE A 79 2.32 3.92 5.34
N SER A 80 2.86 4.06 6.55
CA SER A 80 2.84 5.32 7.29
C SER A 80 3.59 6.44 6.57
N LEU A 81 4.62 6.11 5.77
CA LEU A 81 5.29 7.08 4.89
C LEU A 81 4.51 7.32 3.58
N SER A 82 3.97 6.27 2.97
CA SER A 82 3.23 6.36 1.70
C SER A 82 1.93 7.12 1.83
N THR A 83 1.22 6.97 2.95
CA THR A 83 -0.14 7.50 3.12
C THR A 83 -0.19 9.02 3.17
N PRO A 84 0.62 9.74 3.98
CA PRO A 84 0.64 11.20 3.96
C PRO A 84 0.96 11.78 2.58
N LEU A 85 1.90 11.17 1.85
CA LEU A 85 2.23 11.57 0.49
C LEU A 85 1.07 11.34 -0.49
N ALA A 86 0.37 10.21 -0.38
CA ALA A 86 -0.80 9.91 -1.20
C ALA A 86 -1.95 10.88 -0.93
N LEU A 87 -2.17 11.22 0.35
CA LEU A 87 -3.19 12.18 0.76
C LEU A 87 -2.89 13.61 0.32
N LEU A 88 -1.62 14.00 0.30
CA LEU A 88 -1.21 15.30 -0.25
C LEU A 88 -1.55 15.38 -1.75
N ILE A 89 -1.19 14.35 -2.53
CA ILE A 89 -1.53 14.28 -3.95
C ILE A 89 -3.05 14.30 -4.12
N ARG A 90 -3.79 13.51 -3.33
CA ARG A 90 -5.26 13.47 -3.37
C ARG A 90 -5.87 14.84 -3.07
N ALA A 91 -5.38 15.54 -2.05
CA ALA A 91 -5.84 16.87 -1.65
C ALA A 91 -5.68 17.87 -2.80
N ILE A 92 -4.55 17.83 -3.50
CA ILE A 92 -4.30 18.65 -4.70
C ILE A 92 -5.27 18.28 -5.82
N LEU A 93 -5.42 16.98 -6.12
CA LEU A 93 -6.27 16.50 -7.23
C LEU A 93 -7.76 16.81 -7.02
N LEU A 94 -8.23 16.80 -5.77
CA LEU A 94 -9.64 16.98 -5.43
C LEU A 94 -9.97 18.38 -4.90
N GLY A 95 -8.98 19.26 -4.73
CA GLY A 95 -9.16 20.56 -4.10
C GLY A 95 -9.70 20.47 -2.67
N SER A 96 -9.24 19.47 -1.89
CA SER A 96 -9.76 19.17 -0.54
C SER A 96 -8.71 19.27 0.55
N SER A 97 -9.14 19.37 1.81
CA SER A 97 -8.28 19.19 2.99
C SER A 97 -7.82 17.74 3.17
N ILE A 98 -6.75 17.56 3.96
CA ILE A 98 -6.34 16.25 4.48
C ILE A 98 -7.05 16.04 5.81
N GLU A 99 -7.93 15.03 5.85
CA GLU A 99 -8.64 14.65 7.08
C GLU A 99 -7.80 13.68 7.91
N VAL A 100 -7.56 14.02 9.19
CA VAL A 100 -6.71 13.21 10.09
C VAL A 100 -7.30 11.83 10.33
N SER A 101 -8.61 11.74 10.57
CA SER A 101 -9.31 10.46 10.77
C SER A 101 -9.20 9.54 9.55
N PHE A 102 -9.37 10.10 8.35
CA PHE A 102 -9.19 9.38 7.10
C PHE A 102 -7.75 8.87 6.96
N SER A 103 -6.75 9.70 7.30
CA SER A 103 -5.34 9.30 7.28
C SER A 103 -5.04 8.10 8.18
N LEU A 104 -5.51 8.14 9.43
CA LEU A 104 -5.29 7.05 10.38
C LEU A 104 -5.95 5.74 9.94
N VAL A 105 -7.20 5.80 9.46
CA VAL A 105 -7.91 4.63 8.94
C VAL A 105 -7.19 4.09 7.70
N MET A 106 -6.81 4.96 6.76
CA MET A 106 -6.12 4.56 5.53
C MET A 106 -4.78 3.89 5.83
N ILE A 107 -4.00 4.38 6.80
CA ILE A 107 -2.77 3.74 7.27
C ILE A 107 -3.08 2.33 7.80
N ALA A 108 -4.02 2.22 8.75
CA ALA A 108 -4.34 0.96 9.42
C ALA A 108 -4.85 -0.10 8.43
N THR A 109 -5.81 0.25 7.57
CA THR A 109 -6.41 -0.70 6.63
C THR A 109 -5.46 -1.07 5.51
N SER A 110 -4.65 -0.13 5.00
CA SER A 110 -3.68 -0.43 3.94
C SER A 110 -2.52 -1.28 4.44
N ALA A 111 -2.03 -1.01 5.66
CA ALA A 111 -1.04 -1.85 6.30
C ALA A 111 -1.58 -3.28 6.49
N LEU A 112 -2.79 -3.42 7.02
CA LEU A 112 -3.45 -4.71 7.18
C LEU A 112 -3.62 -5.44 5.83
N ALA A 113 -4.07 -4.74 4.79
CA ALA A 113 -4.26 -5.32 3.45
C ALA A 113 -2.95 -5.86 2.86
N ILE A 114 -1.86 -5.09 2.92
CA ILE A 114 -0.55 -5.54 2.44
C ILE A 114 -0.04 -6.71 3.28
N ILE A 115 -0.20 -6.65 4.59
CA ILE A 115 0.18 -7.72 5.51
C ILE A 115 -0.55 -9.03 5.17
N LEU A 116 -1.87 -8.99 5.00
CA LEU A 116 -2.67 -10.16 4.61
C LEU A 116 -2.24 -10.66 3.24
N TRP A 117 -1.96 -9.76 2.31
CA TRP A 117 -1.40 -10.10 1.01
C TRP A 117 -0.03 -10.80 1.12
N ARG A 118 0.87 -10.34 2.01
CA ARG A 118 2.17 -11.01 2.26
C ARG A 118 1.99 -12.43 2.79
N LEU A 119 1.01 -12.66 3.65
CA LEU A 119 0.66 -14.00 4.13
C LEU A 119 0.18 -14.90 2.99
N LEU A 120 -0.73 -14.39 2.16
CA LEU A 120 -1.28 -15.12 1.02
C LEU A 120 -0.20 -15.42 -0.03
N TRP A 121 0.63 -14.43 -0.36
CA TRP A 121 1.73 -14.55 -1.31
C TRP A 121 2.65 -15.72 -0.95
N ARG A 122 3.07 -15.84 0.31
CA ARG A 122 3.94 -16.94 0.73
C ARG A 122 3.28 -18.30 0.58
N LYS A 123 1.99 -18.40 0.95
CA LYS A 123 1.21 -19.64 0.80
C LYS A 123 1.09 -20.07 -0.66
N VAL A 124 0.78 -19.12 -1.56
CA VAL A 124 0.59 -19.37 -2.99
C VAL A 124 1.91 -19.69 -3.69
N PHE A 125 2.98 -18.96 -3.37
CA PHE A 125 4.28 -19.07 -4.05
C PHE A 125 5.31 -19.93 -3.29
N LYS A 126 4.89 -20.66 -2.24
CA LYS A 126 5.70 -21.60 -1.44
C LYS A 126 7.05 -21.04 -0.95
N GLN A 127 7.08 -19.76 -0.57
CA GLN A 127 8.27 -19.13 0.00
C GLN A 127 8.25 -19.30 1.53
N PHE A 128 8.90 -20.37 2.02
CA PHE A 128 9.09 -20.66 3.44
C PHE A 128 10.48 -20.25 3.91
#